data_AF-A0A195FF00-F1
#
_entry.id   AF-A0A195FF00-F1
#
_cell.length_a   1.000
_cell.length_b   1.000
_cell.length_c   1.000
_cell.angle_alpha   90.00
_cell.angle_beta   90.00
_cell.angle_gamma   90.00
#
_symmetry.space_group_name_H-M   'P 1'
#
loop_
_entity.id
_entity.type
_entity.pdbx_description
1 polymer ?
#
loop_
_entity_poly.entity_id
_entity_poly.type
_entity_poly.pdbx_seq_one_letter_code
_entity_poly.pdbx_strand_id
1 'polypeptide(L)'
;MAWELHMCLVRYFLRLERLDDKWKELSKKAERSLEGLANRTEQLRHVTNEKIDGAENSIDQETRERLIFKILMGLEEEIALLSNILTQFNDINQDLKNYLINLENARSKISLKDKLMQELIKGTSYRPALELLLQWATEGYQFFHNMYLRISDCMKSIDYKTEETINNLISSFVEEDRGRKYINSRRNLFLFQ
;
A
#
# COMPACT_ATOMS: atom_id res chain seq x y z
N MET A 1 -31.22 14.21 3.07
CA MET A 1 -29.92 14.66 3.61
C MET A 1 -29.40 13.76 4.73
N ALA A 2 -30.19 13.47 5.77
CA ALA A 2 -29.84 12.51 6.82
C ALA A 2 -29.40 11.12 6.30
N TRP A 3 -30.23 10.55 5.42
CA TRP A 3 -29.97 9.29 4.74
C TRP A 3 -28.72 9.31 3.85
N GLU A 4 -28.42 10.46 3.24
CA GLU A 4 -27.30 10.61 2.32
C GLU A 4 -25.95 10.49 3.05
N LEU A 5 -25.80 11.16 4.20
CA LEU A 5 -24.59 11.03 5.02
C LEU A 5 -24.42 9.62 5.56
N HIS A 6 -25.51 9.00 6.03
CA HIS A 6 -25.46 7.60 6.48
C HIS A 6 -25.00 6.67 5.36
N MET A 7 -25.55 6.83 4.16
CA MET A 7 -25.14 6.07 2.97
C MET A 7 -23.67 6.32 2.61
N CYS A 8 -23.18 7.56 2.70
CA CYS A 8 -21.77 7.88 2.47
C CYS A 8 -20.86 7.18 3.49
N LEU A 9 -21.23 7.16 4.77
CA LEU A 9 -20.48 6.44 5.81
C LEU A 9 -20.41 4.93 5.50
N VAL A 10 -21.56 4.30 5.25
CA VAL A 10 -21.63 2.86 4.93
C VAL A 10 -20.79 2.54 3.70
N ARG A 11 -20.93 3.31 2.63
CA ARG A 11 -20.14 3.13 1.41
C ARG A 11 -18.64 3.28 1.65
N TYR A 12 -18.24 4.27 2.45
CA TYR A 12 -16.84 4.49 2.80
C TYR A 12 -16.25 3.27 3.54
N PHE A 13 -16.89 2.82 4.62
CA PHE A 13 -16.35 1.71 5.43
C PHE A 13 -16.38 0.36 4.70
N LEU A 14 -17.39 0.11 3.85
CA LEU A 14 -17.38 -1.05 2.95
C LEU A 14 -16.26 -0.96 1.90
N ARG A 15 -15.95 0.26 1.42
CA ARG A 15 -14.86 0.44 0.47
C ARG A 15 -13.49 0.25 1.12
N LEU A 16 -13.34 0.71 2.36
CA LEU A 16 -12.17 0.48 3.20
C LEU A 16 -11.91 -1.02 3.42
N GLU A 17 -12.95 -1.83 3.61
CA GLU A 17 -12.83 -3.29 3.69
C GLU A 17 -12.29 -3.89 2.40
N ARG A 18 -12.89 -3.55 1.26
CA ARG A 18 -12.45 -4.04 -0.04
C ARG A 18 -11.02 -3.60 -0.38
N LEU A 19 -10.63 -2.41 0.08
CA LEU A 19 -9.26 -1.92 -0.05
C LEU A 19 -8.30 -2.79 0.77
N ASP A 20 -8.63 -3.12 2.03
CA ASP A 20 -7.82 -3.99 2.89
C ASP A 20 -7.55 -5.35 2.23
N ASP A 21 -8.59 -5.98 1.68
CA ASP A 21 -8.49 -7.26 0.97
C ASP A 21 -7.64 -7.15 -0.28
N LYS A 22 -7.87 -6.12 -1.10
CA LYS A 22 -7.10 -5.90 -2.32
C LYS A 22 -5.63 -5.60 -2.00
N TRP A 23 -5.37 -4.88 -0.92
CA TRP A 23 -4.02 -4.57 -0.48
C TRP A 23 -3.22 -5.84 -0.15
N LYS A 24 -3.83 -6.79 0.57
CA LYS A 24 -3.22 -8.08 0.89
C LYS A 24 -2.94 -8.89 -0.36
N GLU A 25 -3.89 -8.93 -1.30
CA GLU A 25 -3.73 -9.61 -2.58
C GLU A 25 -2.54 -9.05 -3.37
N LEU A 26 -2.44 -7.72 -3.47
CA LEU A 26 -1.35 -7.03 -4.17
C LEU A 26 0.00 -7.22 -3.47
N SER A 27 0.03 -7.15 -2.14
CA SER A 27 1.25 -7.38 -1.36
C SER A 27 1.77 -8.80 -1.56
N LYS A 28 0.88 -9.80 -1.51
CA LYS A 28 1.22 -11.19 -1.80
C LYS A 28 1.73 -11.40 -3.23
N LYS A 29 1.16 -10.69 -4.21
CA LYS A 29 1.65 -10.72 -5.60
C LYS A 29 3.05 -10.13 -5.74
N ALA A 30 3.39 -9.12 -4.93
CA ALA A 30 4.69 -8.48 -4.95
C ALA A 30 5.81 -9.37 -4.38
N GLU A 31 5.50 -10.26 -3.43
CA GLU A 31 6.49 -11.12 -2.75
C GLU A 31 7.45 -11.81 -3.73
N ARG A 32 6.91 -12.44 -4.79
CA ARG A 32 7.73 -13.12 -5.81
C ARG A 32 8.66 -12.18 -6.55
N SER A 33 8.19 -10.99 -6.92
CA SER A 33 9.03 -10.02 -7.61
C SER A 33 10.08 -9.41 -6.72
N LEU A 34 9.75 -9.21 -5.43
CA LEU A 34 10.70 -8.75 -4.42
C LEU A 34 11.83 -9.76 -4.20
N GLU A 35 11.50 -11.05 -4.10
CA GLU A 35 12.49 -12.12 -4.00
C GLU A 35 13.34 -12.23 -5.28
N GLY A 36 12.71 -12.14 -6.45
CA GLY A 36 13.40 -12.09 -7.75
C GLY A 36 14.38 -10.92 -7.85
N LEU A 37 13.97 -9.75 -7.37
CA LEU A 37 14.81 -8.54 -7.33
C LEU A 37 16.03 -8.74 -6.43
N ALA A 38 15.84 -9.23 -5.20
CA ALA A 38 16.93 -9.52 -4.27
C ALA A 38 17.96 -10.49 -4.86
N ASN A 39 17.48 -11.62 -5.40
CA ASN A 39 18.33 -12.66 -5.99
C ASN A 39 19.13 -12.13 -7.19
N ARG A 40 18.50 -11.37 -8.07
CA ARG A 40 19.17 -10.83 -9.27
C ARG A 40 20.16 -9.71 -8.93
N THR A 41 19.85 -8.89 -7.92
CA THR A 41 20.79 -7.87 -7.41
C THR A 41 22.03 -8.52 -6.80
N GLU A 42 21.87 -9.63 -6.06
CA GLU A 42 22.98 -10.42 -5.55
C GLU A 42 23.83 -11.01 -6.71
N GLN A 43 23.19 -11.63 -7.70
CA GLN A 43 23.87 -12.14 -8.90
C GLN A 43 24.66 -11.03 -9.63
N LEU A 44 24.07 -9.85 -9.79
CA LEU A 44 24.72 -8.71 -10.44
C LEU A 44 26.01 -8.34 -9.72
N ARG A 45 25.99 -8.28 -8.38
CA ARG A 45 27.18 -8.00 -7.59
C ARG A 45 28.26 -9.06 -7.77
N HIS A 46 27.89 -10.34 -7.77
CA HIS A 46 28.86 -11.42 -7.95
C HIS A 46 29.53 -11.39 -9.31
N VAL A 47 28.75 -11.17 -10.38
CA VAL A 47 29.29 -11.12 -11.75
C VAL A 47 30.11 -9.83 -11.97
N THR A 48 29.78 -8.73 -11.30
CA THR A 48 30.49 -7.46 -11.43
C THR A 48 31.76 -7.38 -10.58
N ASN A 49 31.90 -8.19 -9.52
CA ASN A 49 33.09 -8.18 -8.67
C ASN A 49 34.28 -8.86 -9.38
N GLU A 50 35.25 -8.07 -9.84
CA GLU A 50 36.42 -8.53 -10.60
C GLU A 50 37.44 -9.34 -9.80
N LYS A 51 37.30 -9.38 -8.46
CA LYS A 51 38.25 -10.05 -7.55
C LYS A 51 37.96 -11.53 -7.33
N ILE A 52 37.61 -12.29 -8.36
CA ILE A 52 37.65 -13.76 -8.27
C ILE A 52 39.08 -14.18 -8.61
N ASP A 53 40.00 -13.90 -7.69
CA ASP A 53 41.37 -14.43 -7.74
C ASP A 53 41.32 -15.95 -7.59
N GLY A 54 41.80 -16.68 -8.60
CA GLY A 54 42.10 -18.12 -8.49
C GLY A 54 41.26 -19.10 -9.33
N ALA A 55 40.36 -18.64 -10.19
CA ALA A 55 39.69 -19.54 -11.14
C ALA A 55 40.49 -19.63 -12.45
N GLU A 56 41.20 -20.74 -12.66
CA GLU A 56 41.94 -21.10 -13.90
C GLU A 56 41.07 -21.19 -15.17
N ASN A 57 39.78 -20.82 -15.10
CA ASN A 57 38.87 -20.66 -16.23
C ASN A 57 38.13 -19.32 -16.11
N SER A 58 38.81 -18.21 -16.42
CA SER A 58 38.16 -16.91 -16.52
C SER A 58 37.09 -16.95 -17.61
N ILE A 59 35.83 -16.71 -17.24
CA ILE A 59 34.75 -16.45 -18.20
C ILE A 59 35.24 -15.33 -19.13
N ASP A 60 35.15 -15.54 -20.44
CA ASP A 60 35.57 -14.50 -21.37
C ASP A 60 34.73 -13.22 -21.16
N GLN A 61 35.34 -12.07 -21.39
CA GLN A 61 34.72 -10.78 -21.11
C GLN A 61 33.38 -10.59 -21.84
N GLU A 62 33.23 -11.10 -23.05
CA GLU A 62 31.98 -11.03 -23.82
C GLU A 62 30.88 -11.87 -23.17
N THR A 63 31.20 -13.08 -22.70
CA THR A 63 30.24 -13.93 -21.98
C THR A 63 29.82 -13.31 -20.65
N ARG A 64 30.76 -12.67 -19.93
CA ARG A 64 30.47 -11.93 -18.70
C ARG A 64 29.53 -10.74 -18.96
N GLU A 65 29.81 -9.93 -19.98
CA GLU A 65 28.97 -8.80 -20.38
C GLU A 65 27.57 -9.25 -20.79
N ARG A 66 27.46 -10.34 -21.55
CA ARG A 66 26.17 -10.94 -21.91
C ARG A 66 25.39 -11.42 -20.68
N LEU A 67 26.06 -11.97 -19.67
CA LEU A 67 25.42 -12.38 -18.42
C LEU A 67 24.91 -11.18 -17.63
N ILE A 68 25.72 -10.13 -17.48
CA ILE A 68 25.33 -8.87 -16.83
C ILE A 68 24.10 -8.29 -17.52
N PHE A 69 24.10 -8.23 -18.85
CA PHE A 69 22.96 -7.73 -19.63
C PHE A 69 21.68 -8.52 -19.34
N LYS A 70 21.74 -9.87 -19.31
CA LYS A 70 20.58 -10.71 -18.99
C LYS A 70 20.07 -10.50 -17.55
N ILE A 71 20.97 -10.28 -16.60
CA ILE A 71 20.59 -9.99 -15.21
C ILE A 71 19.87 -8.64 -15.13
N LEU A 72 20.40 -7.61 -15.78
CA LEU A 72 19.79 -6.27 -15.85
C LEU A 72 18.40 -6.31 -16.51
N MET A 73 18.25 -7.04 -17.62
CA MET A 73 16.94 -7.24 -18.26
C MET A 73 15.94 -7.89 -17.29
N GLY A 74 16.36 -8.90 -16.54
CA GLY A 74 15.50 -9.52 -15.53
C GLY A 74 15.15 -8.60 -14.37
N LEU A 75 16.07 -7.70 -13.96
CA LEU A 75 15.77 -6.68 -12.94
C LEU A 75 14.70 -5.71 -13.43
N GLU A 76 14.81 -5.24 -14.68
CA GLU A 76 13.81 -4.35 -15.29
C GLU A 76 12.43 -5.02 -15.40
N GLU A 77 12.37 -6.32 -15.69
CA GLU A 77 11.12 -7.09 -15.68
C GLU A 77 10.47 -7.10 -14.27
N GLU A 78 11.25 -7.35 -13.21
CA GLU A 78 10.71 -7.32 -11.84
C GLU A 78 10.26 -5.92 -11.42
N ILE A 79 11.01 -4.88 -11.79
CA ILE A 79 10.63 -3.48 -11.53
C ILE A 79 9.36 -3.09 -12.29
N ALA A 80 9.19 -3.55 -13.53
CA ALA A 80 7.96 -3.30 -14.28
C ALA A 80 6.74 -3.94 -13.60
N LEU A 81 6.88 -5.17 -13.08
CA LEU A 81 5.82 -5.84 -12.31
C LEU A 81 5.49 -5.08 -11.02
N LEU A 82 6.51 -4.68 -10.26
CA LEU A 82 6.33 -3.91 -9.02
C LEU A 82 5.71 -2.52 -9.28
N SER A 83 6.08 -1.88 -10.38
CA SER A 83 5.52 -0.59 -10.81
C SER A 83 4.03 -0.72 -11.14
N ASN A 84 3.63 -1.80 -11.82
CA ASN A 84 2.22 -2.09 -12.09
C ASN A 84 1.43 -2.38 -10.80
N ILE A 85 2.04 -3.03 -9.81
CA ILE A 85 1.43 -3.22 -8.48
C ILE A 85 1.29 -1.87 -7.76
N LEU A 86 2.31 -1.01 -7.83
CA LEU A 86 2.28 0.33 -7.22
C LEU A 86 1.18 1.21 -7.83
N THR A 87 0.99 1.16 -9.15
CA THR A 87 -0.14 1.83 -9.81
C THR A 87 -1.47 1.33 -9.26
N GLN A 88 -1.64 0.01 -9.11
CA GLN A 88 -2.87 -0.55 -8.53
C GLN A 88 -3.09 -0.12 -7.07
N PHE A 89 -2.03 -0.02 -6.24
CA PHE A 89 -2.14 0.54 -4.89
C PHE A 89 -2.60 2.00 -4.92
N ASN A 90 -2.04 2.81 -5.82
CA ASN A 90 -2.46 4.20 -5.97
C ASN A 90 -3.94 4.29 -6.38
N ASP A 91 -4.38 3.50 -7.36
CA ASP A 91 -5.74 3.54 -7.88
C ASP A 91 -6.78 3.21 -6.80
N ILE A 92 -6.54 2.16 -6.00
CA ILE A 92 -7.45 1.81 -4.89
C ILE A 92 -7.43 2.88 -3.78
N ASN A 93 -6.28 3.50 -3.51
CA ASN A 93 -6.17 4.60 -2.54
C ASN A 93 -6.89 5.87 -3.00
N GLN A 94 -6.75 6.25 -4.27
CA GLN A 94 -7.46 7.39 -4.85
C GLN A 94 -8.97 7.15 -4.83
N ASP A 95 -9.41 5.93 -5.11
CA ASP A 95 -10.83 5.61 -5.02
C ASP A 95 -11.34 5.77 -3.58
N LEU A 96 -10.65 5.23 -2.56
CA LEU A 96 -11.01 5.45 -1.16
C LEU A 96 -11.03 6.94 -0.79
N LYS A 97 -10.05 7.73 -1.29
CA LYS A 97 -10.01 9.19 -1.11
C LYS A 97 -11.26 9.86 -1.67
N ASN A 98 -11.73 9.45 -2.83
CA ASN A 98 -12.96 9.98 -3.43
C ASN A 98 -14.18 9.70 -2.55
N TYR A 99 -14.28 8.51 -1.95
CA TYR A 99 -15.34 8.22 -0.97
C TYR A 99 -15.22 9.08 0.30
N LEU A 100 -14.00 9.36 0.77
CA LEU A 100 -13.78 10.25 1.91
C LEU A 100 -14.24 11.69 1.60
N ILE A 101 -13.85 12.22 0.44
CA ILE A 101 -14.27 13.56 0.00
C ILE A 101 -15.79 13.64 -0.12
N ASN A 102 -16.44 12.61 -0.66
CA ASN A 102 -17.90 12.53 -0.74
C ASN A 102 -18.56 12.52 0.64
N LEU A 103 -17.96 11.82 1.61
CA LEU A 103 -18.40 11.79 2.99
C LEU A 103 -18.28 13.17 3.66
N GLU A 104 -17.14 13.84 3.50
CA GLU A 104 -16.91 15.20 4.01
C GLU A 104 -17.89 16.22 3.40
N ASN A 105 -18.14 16.11 2.09
CA ASN A 105 -19.12 16.92 1.38
C ASN A 105 -20.56 16.66 1.83
N ALA A 106 -20.92 15.41 2.12
CA ALA A 106 -22.24 15.09 2.69
C ALA A 106 -22.38 15.67 4.11
N ARG A 107 -21.30 15.61 4.90
CA ARG A 107 -21.26 16.13 6.26
C ARG A 107 -21.43 17.64 6.33
N SER A 108 -20.81 18.40 5.42
CA SER A 108 -20.84 19.87 5.40
C SER A 108 -22.24 20.44 5.11
N LYS A 109 -23.10 19.68 4.43
CA LYS A 109 -24.49 20.06 4.12
C LYS A 109 -25.45 19.88 5.30
N ILE A 110 -25.02 19.22 6.39
CA ILE A 110 -25.89 18.88 7.52
C ILE A 110 -25.66 19.82 8.69
N SER A 111 -26.76 20.43 9.16
CA SER A 111 -26.76 21.23 10.37
C SER A 111 -26.65 20.36 11.61
N LEU A 112 -25.77 20.74 12.54
CA LEU A 112 -25.63 20.12 13.86
C LEU A 112 -26.90 20.22 14.73
N LYS A 113 -27.83 21.10 14.37
CA LYS A 113 -29.10 21.32 15.09
C LYS A 113 -30.25 20.50 14.54
N ASP A 114 -30.02 19.69 13.49
CA ASP A 114 -31.05 18.85 12.90
C ASP A 114 -31.47 17.76 13.90
N LYS A 115 -32.75 17.79 14.31
CA LYS A 115 -33.33 16.87 15.30
C LYS A 115 -33.33 15.43 14.81
N LEU A 116 -33.52 15.20 13.50
CA LEU A 116 -33.54 13.86 12.91
C LEU A 116 -32.15 13.21 12.87
N MET A 117 -31.09 14.01 13.03
CA MET A 117 -29.70 13.56 12.99
C MET A 117 -29.03 13.49 14.36
N GLN A 118 -29.73 13.83 15.44
CA GLN A 118 -29.12 13.89 16.78
C GLN A 118 -28.60 12.53 17.24
N GLU A 119 -29.26 11.43 16.88
CA GLU A 119 -28.77 10.07 17.17
C GLU A 119 -27.45 9.76 16.47
N LEU A 120 -27.29 10.15 15.20
CA LEU A 120 -26.02 9.96 14.49
C LEU A 120 -24.94 10.93 15.02
N ILE A 121 -25.31 12.19 15.24
CA ILE A 121 -24.39 13.25 15.68
C ILE A 121 -23.82 12.92 17.05
N LYS A 122 -24.68 12.59 18.01
CA LYS A 122 -24.29 12.28 19.40
C LYS A 122 -23.83 10.84 19.59
N GLY A 123 -24.21 9.95 18.67
CA GLY A 123 -24.06 8.51 18.85
C GLY A 123 -25.09 7.94 19.82
N THR A 124 -25.03 6.62 19.97
CA THR A 124 -25.83 5.84 20.93
C THR A 124 -24.89 4.89 21.68
N SER A 125 -25.41 4.16 22.68
CA SER A 125 -24.65 3.10 23.37
C SER A 125 -24.14 1.99 22.44
N TYR A 126 -24.76 1.85 21.28
CA TYR A 126 -24.44 0.85 20.26
C TYR A 126 -24.06 1.52 18.94
N ARG A 127 -23.69 2.81 18.90
CA ARG A 127 -23.27 3.48 17.67
C ARG A 127 -22.32 4.64 17.98
N PRO A 128 -21.11 4.66 17.40
CA PRO A 128 -20.18 5.77 17.57
C PRO A 128 -20.79 7.10 17.09
N ALA A 129 -20.42 8.19 17.77
CA ALA A 129 -20.79 9.53 17.36
C ALA A 129 -20.19 9.87 15.99
N LEU A 130 -20.88 10.74 15.24
CA LEU A 130 -20.48 11.14 13.89
C LEU A 130 -19.04 11.67 13.81
N GLU A 131 -18.63 12.48 14.78
CA GLU A 131 -17.27 13.01 14.84
C GLU A 131 -16.22 11.91 14.89
N LEU A 132 -16.46 10.89 15.72
CA LEU A 132 -15.59 9.73 15.87
C LEU A 132 -15.56 8.88 14.59
N LEU A 133 -16.70 8.72 13.92
CA LEU A 133 -16.76 8.01 12.63
C LEU A 133 -15.96 8.73 11.53
N LEU A 134 -16.04 10.07 11.47
CA LEU A 134 -15.25 10.87 10.53
C LEU A 134 -13.76 10.77 10.83
N GLN A 135 -13.38 10.83 12.11
CA GLN A 135 -12.01 10.61 12.55
C GLN A 135 -11.50 9.23 12.11
N TRP A 136 -12.27 8.17 12.31
CA TRP A 136 -11.90 6.81 11.89
C TRP A 136 -11.77 6.69 10.38
N ALA A 137 -12.62 7.38 9.62
CA ALA A 137 -12.52 7.42 8.17
C ALA A 137 -11.20 8.11 7.74
N THR A 138 -10.89 9.27 8.30
CA THR A 138 -9.64 9.98 7.99
C THR A 138 -8.41 9.15 8.34
N GLU A 139 -8.38 8.56 9.54
CA GLU A 139 -7.27 7.71 10.00
C GLU A 139 -7.12 6.44 9.14
N GLY A 140 -8.24 5.84 8.73
CA GLY A 140 -8.24 4.69 7.83
C GLY A 140 -7.60 5.01 6.47
N TYR A 141 -7.98 6.12 5.86
CA TYR A 141 -7.37 6.58 4.61
C TYR A 141 -5.87 6.91 4.79
N GLN A 142 -5.52 7.66 5.85
CA GLN A 142 -4.14 8.07 6.10
C GLN A 142 -3.20 6.88 6.27
N PHE A 143 -3.64 5.82 6.94
CA PHE A 143 -2.85 4.60 7.10
C PHE A 143 -2.44 3.99 5.76
N PHE A 144 -3.41 3.71 4.89
CA PHE A 144 -3.12 3.10 3.57
C PHE A 144 -2.40 4.05 2.63
N HIS A 145 -2.67 5.36 2.73
CA HIS A 145 -1.94 6.37 1.97
C HIS A 145 -0.46 6.43 2.37
N ASN A 146 -0.16 6.41 3.68
CA ASN A 146 1.21 6.43 4.18
C ASN A 146 1.97 5.15 3.81
N MET A 147 1.31 3.99 3.87
CA MET A 147 1.89 2.74 3.37
C MET A 147 2.25 2.84 1.88
N TYR A 148 1.36 3.41 1.07
CA TYR A 148 1.62 3.62 -0.36
C TYR A 148 2.82 4.56 -0.58
N LEU A 149 2.87 5.69 0.12
CA LEU A 149 3.97 6.65 -0.01
C LEU A 149 5.31 6.00 0.34
N ARG A 150 5.37 5.23 1.43
CA ARG A 150 6.57 4.48 1.82
C ARG A 150 7.06 3.56 0.70
N ILE A 151 6.17 2.76 0.11
CA ILE A 151 6.53 1.86 -1.00
C ILE A 151 6.96 2.68 -2.23
N SER A 152 6.23 3.75 -2.57
CA SER A 152 6.52 4.61 -3.72
C SER A 152 7.90 5.27 -3.61
N ASP A 153 8.25 5.74 -2.42
CA ASP A 153 9.52 6.41 -2.18
C ASP A 153 10.69 5.41 -2.22
N CYS A 154 10.52 4.19 -1.68
CA CYS A 154 11.49 3.11 -1.85
C CYS A 154 11.65 2.70 -3.32
N MET A 155 10.56 2.64 -4.09
CA MET A 155 10.63 2.32 -5.53
C MET A 155 11.43 3.36 -6.32
N LYS A 156 11.32 4.65 -5.96
CA LYS A 156 12.07 5.74 -6.62
C LYS A 156 13.56 5.76 -6.27
N SER A 157 13.94 5.17 -5.14
CA SER A 157 15.32 5.19 -4.63
C SER A 157 16.09 3.91 -4.89
N ILE A 158 15.55 2.98 -5.70
CA ILE A 158 16.24 1.74 -6.06
C ILE A 158 17.58 2.05 -6.73
N ASP A 159 18.64 1.45 -6.20
CA ASP A 159 19.95 1.37 -6.83
C ASP A 159 20.41 -0.09 -6.78
N TYR A 160 20.49 -0.75 -7.94
CA TYR A 160 20.90 -2.14 -8.04
C TYR A 160 22.33 -2.42 -7.59
N LYS A 161 23.15 -1.39 -7.36
CA LYS A 161 24.50 -1.55 -6.79
C LYS A 161 24.46 -1.66 -5.26
N THR A 162 23.38 -1.20 -4.65
CA THR A 162 23.26 -1.03 -3.20
C THR A 162 22.17 -1.94 -2.66
N GLU A 163 22.57 -3.05 -2.03
CA GLU A 163 21.67 -4.05 -1.45
C GLU A 163 20.68 -3.44 -0.43
N GLU A 164 21.12 -2.42 0.30
CA GLU A 164 20.28 -1.71 1.27
C GLU A 164 19.01 -1.13 0.63
N THR A 165 19.06 -0.65 -0.61
CA THR A 165 17.89 -0.06 -1.28
C THR A 165 16.83 -1.13 -1.58
N ILE A 166 17.27 -2.35 -1.94
CA ILE A 166 16.39 -3.51 -2.15
C ILE A 166 15.81 -3.98 -0.81
N ASN A 167 16.63 -4.08 0.23
CA ASN A 167 16.17 -4.47 1.57
C ASN A 167 15.16 -3.46 2.15
N ASN A 168 15.36 -2.16 1.91
CA ASN A 168 14.42 -1.11 2.30
C ASN A 168 13.10 -1.25 1.55
N LEU A 169 13.14 -1.55 0.24
CA LEU A 169 11.94 -1.82 -0.54
C LEU A 169 11.20 -3.06 0.00
N ILE A 170 11.87 -4.18 0.23
CA ILE A 170 11.26 -5.38 0.81
C ILE A 170 10.59 -5.06 2.15
N SER A 171 11.30 -4.34 3.03
CA SER A 171 10.81 -3.94 4.35
C SER A 171 9.62 -2.99 4.26
N SER A 172 9.50 -2.20 3.19
CA SER A 172 8.35 -1.31 2.96
C SER A 172 7.04 -2.05 2.71
N PHE A 173 7.09 -3.31 2.27
CA PHE A 173 5.93 -4.19 2.12
C PHE A 173 5.55 -4.91 3.42
N VAL A 174 6.44 -4.92 4.42
CA VAL A 174 6.12 -5.48 5.75
C VAL A 174 5.12 -4.55 6.45
N GLU A 175 3.95 -5.10 6.74
CA GLU A 175 2.83 -4.35 7.30
C GLU A 175 2.93 -4.20 8.82
N GLU A 176 2.49 -3.05 9.34
CA GLU A 176 2.23 -2.90 10.77
C GLU A 176 0.91 -3.59 11.16
N ASP A 177 1.03 -4.83 11.65
CA ASP A 177 -0.10 -5.67 12.06
C ASP A 177 -1.01 -4.97 13.10
N ARG A 178 -0.45 -4.11 13.95
CA ARG A 178 -1.21 -3.31 14.94
C ARG A 178 -2.11 -2.25 14.29
N GLY A 179 -1.58 -1.49 13.33
CA GLY A 179 -2.33 -0.42 12.65
C GLY A 179 -3.50 -0.96 11.85
N ARG A 180 -3.30 -2.06 11.12
CA ARG A 180 -4.37 -2.72 10.37
C ARG A 180 -5.44 -3.33 11.27
N LYS A 181 -5.06 -3.99 12.37
CA LYS A 181 -6.01 -4.50 13.38
C LYS A 181 -6.87 -3.39 13.97
N TYR A 182 -6.29 -2.23 14.23
CA TYR A 182 -6.98 -1.08 14.76
C TYR A 182 -8.03 -0.50 13.79
N ILE A 183 -7.71 -0.43 12.50
CA ILE A 183 -8.66 0.02 11.48
C ILE A 183 -9.80 -0.99 11.32
N ASN A 184 -9.47 -2.28 11.29
CA ASN A 184 -10.46 -3.34 11.13
C ASN A 184 -11.43 -3.42 12.33
N SER A 185 -10.95 -3.22 13.56
CA SER A 185 -11.83 -3.22 14.73
C SER A 185 -12.86 -2.09 14.68
N ARG A 186 -12.42 -0.87 14.35
CA ARG A 186 -13.28 0.32 14.23
C ARG A 186 -14.28 0.23 13.08
N ARG A 187 -13.84 -0.30 11.94
CA ARG A 187 -14.72 -0.60 10.81
C ARG A 187 -15.82 -1.59 11.21
N ASN A 188 -15.44 -2.68 11.87
CA ASN A 188 -16.40 -3.71 12.30
C ASN A 188 -17.38 -3.19 13.34
N LEU A 189 -16.93 -2.31 14.24
CA LEU A 189 -17.81 -1.60 15.16
C LEU A 189 -18.87 -0.79 14.42
N PHE A 190 -18.60 -0.22 13.25
CA PHE A 190 -19.61 0.54 12.52
C PHE A 190 -20.51 -0.31 11.61
N LEU A 191 -19.98 -1.34 10.95
CA LEU A 191 -20.69 -2.09 9.90
C LEU A 191 -21.58 -3.23 10.43
N PHE A 192 -21.29 -3.77 11.62
CA PHE A 192 -21.97 -4.95 12.18
C PHE A 192 -22.83 -4.64 13.43
N GLN A 193 -23.22 -3.38 13.60
CA GLN A 193 -24.20 -2.91 14.58
C GLN A 193 -25.56 -2.70 13.91
#